data_AF-A0A9D7RH85-F1
#
_entry.id   AF-A0A9D7RH85-F1
#
_cell.length_a   1.000
_cell.length_b   1.000
_cell.length_c   1.000
_cell.angle_alpha   90.00
_cell.angle_beta   90.00
_cell.angle_gamma   90.00
#
_symmetry.space_group_name_H-M   'P 1'
#
loop_
_entity.id
_entity.type
_entity.pdbx_description
1 polymer ?
#
loop_
_entity_poly.entity_id
_entity_poly.type
_entity_poly.pdbx_seq_one_letter_code
_entity_poly.pdbx_strand_id
1 'polypeptide(L)'
;MKKLVFTSIVFVLLCCNLSYAQLLNYDNKVDLVLSDGTNLVLYGAEGKPNEYYYLPVNLRLSQRPDGVPEFLFMKYTTEQRADAGGVQGAIMHFLMEWGLTPAQLADAQSKLEALFGKSSRRVYYGKNTKGLAIYKDIANTKDRPIIKGAVELQIDKDNSFKIVSAVMEDKNLTKSIVSRKSAANSPPVLTKTALN
;
A
#
# COMPACT_ATOMS: atom_id res chain seq x y z
N MET A 1 12.63 -39.28 -26.05
CA MET A 1 12.76 -37.80 -26.20
C MET A 1 11.43 -37.08 -26.41
N LYS A 2 10.59 -37.47 -27.39
CA LYS A 2 9.28 -36.81 -27.65
C LYS A 2 8.34 -36.71 -26.42
N LYS A 3 8.26 -37.77 -25.60
CA LYS A 3 7.43 -37.75 -24.38
C LYS A 3 7.95 -36.78 -23.32
N LEU A 4 9.27 -36.62 -23.18
CA LEU A 4 9.88 -35.69 -22.21
C LEU A 4 9.64 -34.22 -22.60
N VAL A 5 9.72 -33.92 -23.90
CA VAL A 5 9.41 -32.59 -24.45
C VAL A 5 7.93 -32.25 -24.26
N PHE A 6 7.04 -33.23 -24.50
CA PHE A 6 5.61 -33.05 -24.32
C PHE A 6 5.24 -32.79 -22.85
N THR A 7 5.80 -33.54 -21.90
CA THR A 7 5.55 -33.30 -20.47
C THR A 7 6.08 -31.93 -20.01
N SER A 8 7.21 -31.49 -20.56
CA SER A 8 7.79 -30.18 -20.24
C SER A 8 6.92 -29.02 -20.77
N ILE A 9 6.35 -29.15 -21.97
CA ILE A 9 5.42 -28.16 -22.54
C ILE A 9 4.13 -28.06 -21.72
N VAL A 10 3.56 -29.20 -21.30
CA VAL A 10 2.36 -29.23 -20.45
C VAL A 10 2.63 -28.60 -19.08
N PHE A 11 3.82 -28.80 -18.52
CA PHE A 11 4.22 -28.18 -17.25
C PHE A 11 4.36 -26.66 -17.35
N VAL A 12 4.96 -26.16 -18.44
CA VAL A 12 5.06 -24.70 -18.70
C VAL A 12 3.67 -24.08 -18.90
N LEU A 13 2.75 -24.75 -19.59
CA LEU A 13 1.36 -24.29 -19.77
C LEU A 13 0.55 -24.27 -18.47
N LEU A 14 0.79 -25.19 -17.53
CA LEU A 14 0.17 -25.17 -16.20
C LEU A 14 0.73 -24.07 -15.29
N CYS A 15 1.98 -23.63 -15.51
CA CYS A 15 2.61 -22.56 -14.75
C CYS A 15 2.27 -21.15 -15.26
N CYS A 16 1.61 -21.02 -16.42
CA CYS A 16 1.01 -19.76 -16.88
C CYS A 16 -0.27 -19.44 -16.08
N ASN A 17 -0.14 -19.24 -14.78
CA ASN A 17 -1.23 -18.70 -13.99
C ASN A 17 -1.56 -17.28 -14.47
N LEU A 18 -2.86 -17.04 -14.59
CA LEU A 18 -3.47 -15.78 -15.00
C LEU A 18 -2.86 -14.60 -14.23
N SER A 19 -2.09 -13.77 -14.93
CA SER A 19 -1.81 -12.41 -14.47
C SER A 19 -3.11 -11.63 -14.54
N TYR A 20 -3.84 -11.55 -13.43
CA TYR A 20 -4.97 -10.64 -13.32
C TYR A 20 -4.42 -9.23 -13.13
N ALA A 21 -4.28 -8.52 -14.24
CA ALA A 21 -4.16 -7.07 -14.18
C ALA A 21 -5.47 -6.51 -13.61
N GLN A 22 -5.38 -5.65 -12.60
CA GLN A 22 -6.54 -4.94 -12.08
C GLN A 22 -6.93 -3.87 -13.11
N LEU A 23 -7.92 -4.18 -13.95
CA LEU A 23 -8.42 -3.25 -14.94
C LEU A 23 -9.47 -2.33 -14.28
N LEU A 24 -9.18 -1.03 -14.30
CA LEU A 24 -10.05 -0.01 -13.72
C LEU A 24 -10.96 0.56 -14.79
N ASN A 25 -12.22 0.77 -14.40
CA ASN A 25 -13.22 1.39 -15.23
C ASN A 25 -13.29 2.89 -14.92
N TYR A 26 -12.77 3.70 -15.84
CA TYR A 26 -12.78 5.16 -15.71
C TYR A 26 -14.19 5.76 -15.69
N ASP A 27 -15.14 5.15 -16.41
CA ASP A 27 -16.52 5.62 -16.49
C ASP A 27 -17.29 5.37 -15.19
N ASN A 28 -16.90 4.34 -14.43
CA ASN A 28 -17.44 4.01 -13.12
C ASN A 28 -16.64 4.67 -11.97
N LYS A 29 -16.53 6.00 -12.00
CA LYS A 29 -15.81 6.75 -10.97
C LYS A 29 -16.73 7.34 -9.90
N VAL A 30 -16.19 7.46 -8.69
CA VAL A 30 -16.85 8.12 -7.56
C VAL A 30 -15.87 9.04 -6.86
N ASP A 31 -16.16 10.33 -6.90
CA ASP A 31 -15.44 11.32 -6.11
C ASP A 31 -16.05 11.42 -4.71
N LEU A 32 -15.20 11.29 -3.69
CA LEU A 32 -15.55 11.37 -2.28
C LEU A 32 -14.68 12.43 -1.60
N VAL A 33 -15.27 13.15 -0.65
CA VAL A 33 -14.54 13.95 0.33
C VAL A 33 -14.71 13.27 1.67
N LEU A 34 -13.62 12.80 2.26
CA LEU A 34 -13.60 12.18 3.57
C LEU A 34 -13.86 13.21 4.67
N SER A 35 -14.16 12.74 5.87
CA SER A 35 -14.55 13.58 7.00
C SER A 35 -13.39 14.44 7.51
N ASP A 36 -12.15 14.07 7.19
CA ASP A 36 -10.95 14.87 7.45
C ASP A 36 -10.60 15.84 6.30
N GLY A 37 -11.43 15.93 5.27
CA GLY A 37 -11.21 16.77 4.09
C GLY A 37 -10.37 16.13 2.99
N THR A 38 -9.92 14.88 3.14
CA THR A 38 -9.19 14.16 2.08
C THR A 38 -10.08 13.96 0.86
N ASN A 39 -9.62 14.41 -0.30
CA ASN A 39 -10.25 14.10 -1.58
C ASN A 39 -9.82 12.70 -2.04
N LEU A 40 -10.79 11.86 -2.35
CA LEU A 40 -10.59 10.46 -2.74
C LEU A 40 -11.37 10.17 -4.01
N VAL A 41 -10.68 9.68 -5.03
CA VAL A 41 -11.32 9.19 -6.25
C VAL A 41 -11.31 7.67 -6.23
N LEU A 42 -12.51 7.08 -6.31
CA LEU A 42 -12.70 5.66 -6.47
C LEU A 42 -12.97 5.33 -7.94
N TYR A 43 -12.39 4.22 -8.39
CA TYR A 43 -12.61 3.64 -9.71
C TYR A 43 -13.22 2.25 -9.56
N GLY A 44 -14.31 2.00 -10.27
CA GLY A 44 -14.91 0.68 -10.33
C GLY A 44 -13.98 -0.33 -11.01
N ALA A 45 -14.09 -1.58 -10.62
CA ALA A 45 -13.40 -2.68 -11.29
C ALA A 45 -14.11 -3.05 -12.60
N GLU A 46 -13.35 -3.32 -13.65
CA GLU A 46 -13.92 -3.78 -14.92
C GLU A 46 -14.61 -5.14 -14.74
N GLY A 47 -15.83 -5.26 -15.24
CA GLY A 47 -16.66 -6.48 -15.11
C GLY A 47 -17.23 -6.71 -13.71
N LYS A 48 -16.88 -5.89 -12.70
CA LYS A 48 -17.40 -5.98 -11.33
C LYS A 48 -17.88 -4.61 -10.84
N PRO A 49 -19.14 -4.24 -11.15
CA PRO A 49 -19.68 -2.89 -10.93
C PRO A 49 -19.62 -2.41 -9.46
N ASN A 50 -19.65 -3.34 -8.51
CA ASN A 50 -19.74 -3.02 -7.08
C ASN A 50 -18.38 -3.01 -6.38
N GLU A 51 -17.30 -3.44 -7.05
CA GLU A 51 -15.96 -3.40 -6.48
C GLU A 51 -15.29 -2.09 -6.89
N TYR A 52 -14.79 -1.35 -5.91
CA TYR A 52 -14.12 -0.07 -6.10
C TYR A 52 -12.68 -0.14 -5.59
N TYR A 53 -11.78 0.50 -6.31
CA TYR A 53 -10.39 0.68 -5.95
C TYR A 53 -10.07 2.16 -5.90
N TYR A 54 -9.04 2.55 -5.15
CA TYR A 54 -8.58 3.93 -5.11
C TYR A 54 -7.11 4.02 -5.45
N LEU A 55 -6.70 5.13 -6.07
CA LEU A 55 -5.28 5.41 -6.21
C LEU A 55 -4.73 5.81 -4.82
N PRO A 56 -3.59 5.27 -4.37
CA PRO A 56 -3.02 5.63 -3.09
C PRO A 56 -2.97 7.16 -2.90
N VAL A 57 -3.60 7.65 -1.83
CA VAL A 57 -3.55 9.06 -1.42
C VAL A 57 -2.76 9.19 -0.12
N ASN A 58 -2.30 10.40 0.19
CA ASN A 58 -1.66 10.75 1.46
C ASN A 58 -0.44 9.88 1.81
N LEU A 59 0.75 10.32 1.42
CA LEU A 59 1.99 9.70 1.85
C LEU A 59 2.34 10.17 3.27
N ARG A 60 2.52 9.23 4.20
CA ARG A 60 2.81 9.53 5.62
C ARG A 60 3.92 8.64 6.18
N LEU A 61 4.51 9.06 7.30
CA LEU A 61 5.40 8.19 8.07
C LEU A 61 4.60 7.04 8.70
N SER A 62 5.15 5.84 8.62
CA SER A 62 4.63 4.70 9.37
C SER A 62 4.80 4.93 10.87
N GLN A 63 3.83 4.45 11.62
CA GLN A 63 3.77 4.57 13.07
C GLN A 63 3.75 3.18 13.69
N ARG A 64 4.41 3.04 14.83
CA ARG A 64 4.29 1.86 15.68
C ARG A 64 2.85 1.80 16.26
N PRO A 65 2.37 0.64 16.79
CA PRO A 65 1.07 0.56 17.47
C PRO A 65 0.80 1.60 18.58
N ASP A 66 1.83 2.25 19.13
CA ASP A 66 1.70 3.35 20.10
C ASP A 66 1.54 4.75 19.45
N GLY A 67 1.46 4.82 18.12
CA GLY A 67 1.31 6.05 17.33
C GLY A 67 2.60 6.84 17.11
N VAL A 68 3.74 6.37 17.64
CA VAL A 68 5.02 7.07 17.50
C VAL A 68 5.63 6.74 16.12
N PRO A 69 6.02 7.75 15.33
CA PRO A 69 6.68 7.51 14.05
C PRO A 69 8.09 6.94 14.26
N GLU A 70 8.45 5.96 13.45
CA GLU A 70 9.78 5.37 13.46
C GLU A 70 10.60 5.82 12.24
N PHE A 71 11.81 6.29 12.51
CA PHE A 71 12.81 6.53 11.50
C PHE A 71 14.19 6.24 12.08
N LEU A 72 15.09 5.77 11.23
CA LEU A 72 16.49 5.55 11.59
C LEU A 72 17.29 6.77 11.14
N PHE A 73 18.03 7.36 12.08
CA PHE A 73 19.01 8.39 11.78
C PHE A 73 20.39 7.92 12.23
N MET A 74 21.31 7.81 11.27
CA MET A 74 22.68 7.40 11.50
C MET A 74 23.61 8.52 11.04
N LYS A 75 24.27 9.18 11.99
CA LYS A 75 25.34 10.14 11.68
C LYS A 75 26.65 9.38 11.53
N TYR A 76 27.46 9.80 10.58
CA TYR A 76 28.82 9.31 10.41
C TYR A 76 29.81 10.46 10.27
N THR A 77 30.95 10.32 10.92
CA THR A 77 32.04 11.29 10.90
C THR A 77 33.35 10.52 10.95
N THR A 78 34.32 10.98 10.16
CA THR A 78 35.71 10.54 10.29
C THR A 78 36.45 11.50 11.23
N GLU A 79 37.53 11.03 11.84
CA GLU A 79 38.37 11.84 12.75
C GLU A 79 39.24 12.87 11.99
N GLN A 80 39.51 12.63 10.70
CA GLN A 80 40.33 13.50 9.86
C GLN A 80 39.61 14.83 9.58
N ARG A 81 40.39 15.91 9.43
CA ARG A 81 39.88 17.20 8.95
C ARG A 81 39.48 17.12 7.47
N ALA A 82 38.58 18.00 7.03
CA ALA A 82 38.02 17.98 5.67
C ALA A 82 39.09 18.13 4.57
N ASP A 83 40.16 18.90 4.83
CA ASP A 83 41.32 19.07 3.97
C ASP A 83 42.24 17.85 3.90
N ALA A 84 42.14 16.94 4.89
CA ALA A 84 42.86 15.67 4.96
C ALA A 84 41.99 14.46 4.53
N GLY A 85 40.89 14.70 3.82
CA GLY A 85 39.97 13.65 3.36
C GLY A 85 38.92 13.22 4.38
N GLY A 86 38.70 14.02 5.42
CA GLY A 86 37.64 13.78 6.40
C GLY A 86 36.24 13.94 5.80
N VAL A 87 35.35 12.99 6.09
CA VAL A 87 33.97 12.95 5.60
C VAL A 87 32.98 13.02 6.77
N GLN A 88 31.99 13.89 6.65
CA GLN A 88 30.87 13.99 7.57
C GLN A 88 29.55 13.84 6.80
N GLY A 89 28.63 13.05 7.33
CA GLY A 89 27.31 12.88 6.73
C GLY A 89 26.32 12.21 7.66
N ALA A 90 25.12 11.96 7.14
CA ALA A 90 24.10 11.20 7.83
C ALA A 90 23.22 10.43 6.85
N ILE A 91 22.69 9.30 7.31
CA ILE A 91 21.66 8.52 6.65
C ILE A 91 20.37 8.68 7.45
N MET A 92 19.29 9.00 6.75
CA MET A 92 17.95 9.06 7.31
C MET A 92 17.07 8.08 6.54
N HIS A 93 16.55 7.07 7.23
CA HIS A 93 15.70 6.03 6.66
C HIS A 93 14.31 6.10 7.27
N PHE A 94 13.32 6.28 6.41
CA PHE A 94 11.91 6.37 6.78
C PHE A 94 11.15 5.17 6.23
N LEU A 95 10.27 4.61 7.04
CA LEU A 95 9.19 3.79 6.52
C LEU A 95 8.00 4.70 6.23
N MET A 96 7.59 4.74 4.96
CA MET A 96 6.43 5.53 4.53
C MET A 96 5.26 4.59 4.22
N GLU A 97 4.05 5.02 4.57
CA GLU A 97 2.81 4.38 4.18
C GLU A 97 2.08 5.26 3.17
N TRP A 98 1.52 4.63 2.13
CA TRP A 98 0.78 5.33 1.08
C TRP A 98 -0.59 4.71 0.89
N GLY A 99 -1.64 5.50 1.06
CA GLY A 99 -3.03 5.04 1.03
C GLY A 99 -3.83 5.46 2.26
N LEU A 100 -5.06 4.99 2.36
CA LEU A 100 -5.95 5.36 3.46
C LEU A 100 -5.55 4.68 4.77
N THR A 101 -5.74 5.37 5.89
CA THR A 101 -5.75 4.75 7.22
C THR A 101 -6.99 3.85 7.39
N PRO A 102 -7.00 2.91 8.35
CA PRO A 102 -8.19 2.10 8.62
C PRO A 102 -9.44 2.94 8.93
N ALA A 103 -9.29 4.05 9.66
CA ALA A 103 -10.38 4.97 9.95
C ALA A 103 -10.89 5.68 8.69
N GLN A 104 -9.97 6.17 7.84
CA GLN A 104 -10.32 6.77 6.55
C GLN A 104 -10.99 5.76 5.61
N LEU A 105 -10.55 4.50 5.60
CA LEU A 105 -11.16 3.45 4.79
C LEU A 105 -12.59 3.16 5.25
N ALA A 106 -12.82 3.08 6.56
CA ALA A 106 -14.17 2.89 7.12
C ALA A 106 -15.10 4.08 6.79
N ASP A 107 -14.59 5.31 6.91
CA ASP A 107 -15.32 6.53 6.53
C ASP A 107 -15.63 6.54 5.03
N ALA A 108 -14.66 6.23 4.18
CA ALA A 108 -14.83 6.11 2.73
C ALA A 108 -15.90 5.07 2.37
N GLN A 109 -15.86 3.90 3.01
CA GLN A 109 -16.83 2.82 2.81
C GLN A 109 -18.24 3.26 3.23
N SER A 110 -18.37 3.90 4.39
CA SER A 110 -19.67 4.41 4.86
C SER A 110 -20.25 5.47 3.92
N LYS A 111 -19.43 6.40 3.43
CA LYS A 111 -19.86 7.42 2.46
C LYS A 111 -20.25 6.80 1.12
N LEU A 112 -19.49 5.81 0.66
CA LEU A 112 -19.82 5.06 -0.55
C LEU A 112 -21.17 4.36 -0.40
N GLU A 113 -21.41 3.64 0.69
CA GLU A 113 -22.70 2.99 0.95
C GLU A 113 -23.85 4.00 1.03
N ALA A 114 -23.64 5.15 1.70
CA ALA A 114 -24.66 6.18 1.81
C ALA A 114 -25.04 6.79 0.44
N LEU A 115 -24.09 6.92 -0.49
CA LEU A 115 -24.38 7.36 -1.86
C LEU A 115 -25.24 6.36 -2.63
N PHE A 116 -25.13 5.07 -2.32
CA PHE A 116 -25.91 4.02 -2.97
C PHE A 116 -27.26 3.78 -2.27
N GLY A 117 -27.36 4.05 -0.96
CA GLY A 117 -28.60 3.91 -0.20
C GLY A 117 -29.59 5.08 -0.36
N LYS A 118 -29.12 6.27 -0.79
CA LYS A 118 -29.95 7.49 -0.87
C LYS A 118 -30.54 7.78 -2.25
N SER A 119 -30.12 7.10 -3.31
CA SER A 119 -30.64 7.37 -4.66
C SER A 119 -30.29 6.24 -5.63
N SER A 120 -31.13 6.05 -6.64
CA SER A 120 -30.97 5.20 -7.83
C SER A 120 -29.66 5.47 -8.58
N ARG A 121 -28.52 5.15 -7.96
CA ARG A 121 -27.22 5.24 -8.61
C ARG A 121 -27.11 4.04 -9.54
N ARG A 122 -27.36 4.31 -10.82
CA ARG A 122 -27.14 3.33 -11.87
C ARG A 122 -25.64 3.12 -12.03
N VAL A 123 -25.18 1.90 -11.85
CA VAL A 123 -23.77 1.55 -12.01
C VAL A 123 -23.52 0.95 -13.37
N TYR A 124 -22.39 1.32 -13.96
CA TYR A 124 -21.97 0.83 -15.27
C TYR A 124 -21.83 -0.69 -15.26
N TYR A 125 -22.49 -1.35 -16.22
CA TYR A 125 -22.57 -2.81 -16.33
C TYR A 125 -21.98 -3.34 -17.65
N GLY A 126 -21.26 -2.50 -18.39
CA GLY A 126 -20.70 -2.84 -19.70
C GLY A 126 -21.40 -2.13 -20.87
N LYS A 127 -21.06 -2.54 -22.09
CA LYS A 127 -21.65 -2.03 -23.33
C LYS A 127 -22.65 -3.04 -23.91
N ASN A 128 -23.72 -2.55 -24.54
CA ASN A 128 -24.63 -3.40 -25.29
C ASN A 128 -24.02 -3.86 -26.63
N THR A 129 -24.74 -4.69 -27.39
CA THR A 129 -24.32 -5.16 -28.72
C THR A 129 -24.08 -4.03 -29.74
N LYS A 130 -24.51 -2.81 -29.44
CA LYS A 130 -24.31 -1.60 -30.25
C LYS A 130 -23.18 -0.70 -29.70
N GLY A 131 -22.46 -1.13 -28.67
CA GLY A 131 -21.37 -0.36 -28.04
C GLY A 131 -21.82 0.73 -27.07
N LEU A 132 -23.12 0.82 -26.74
CA LEU A 132 -23.65 1.84 -25.83
C LEU A 132 -23.49 1.41 -24.36
N ALA A 133 -23.04 2.31 -23.50
CA ALA A 133 -22.90 2.07 -22.06
C ALA A 133 -24.26 1.72 -21.41
N ILE A 134 -24.29 0.63 -20.66
CA ILE A 134 -25.45 0.15 -19.90
C ILE A 134 -25.21 0.45 -18.43
N TYR A 135 -26.21 1.03 -17.77
CA TYR A 135 -26.18 1.23 -16.33
C TYR A 135 -27.38 0.53 -15.66
N LYS A 136 -27.14 -0.19 -14.56
CA LYS A 136 -28.16 -0.91 -13.78
C LYS A 136 -28.31 -0.32 -12.39
N ASP A 137 -29.53 -0.26 -11.89
CA ASP A 137 -29.79 0.06 -10.49
C ASP A 137 -29.39 -1.11 -9.60
N ILE A 138 -28.57 -0.83 -8.60
CA ILE A 138 -28.20 -1.82 -7.59
C ILE A 138 -29.21 -1.71 -6.45
N ALA A 139 -30.35 -2.35 -6.62
CA ALA A 139 -31.42 -2.36 -5.61
C ALA A 139 -31.32 -3.57 -4.63
N ASN A 140 -30.29 -4.42 -4.77
CA ASN A 140 -30.23 -5.70 -4.05
C ASN A 140 -29.09 -5.74 -3.01
N THR A 141 -29.40 -6.18 -1.79
CA THR A 141 -28.50 -6.23 -0.62
C THR A 141 -27.23 -7.06 -0.84
N LYS A 142 -27.22 -7.95 -1.85
CA LYS A 142 -26.08 -8.80 -2.21
C LYS A 142 -24.99 -8.08 -3.01
N ASP A 143 -25.28 -6.88 -3.51
CA ASP A 143 -24.46 -6.12 -4.45
C ASP A 143 -23.92 -4.80 -3.86
N ARG A 144 -23.79 -4.73 -2.52
CA ARG A 144 -23.29 -3.52 -1.85
C ARG A 144 -21.92 -3.10 -2.41
N PRO A 145 -21.70 -1.79 -2.64
CA PRO A 145 -20.42 -1.33 -3.11
C PRO A 145 -19.35 -1.60 -2.05
N ILE A 146 -18.20 -2.12 -2.46
CA ILE A 146 -17.10 -2.46 -1.56
C ILE A 146 -15.79 -1.88 -2.07
N ILE A 147 -15.07 -1.19 -1.19
CA ILE A 147 -13.71 -0.74 -1.47
C ILE A 147 -12.75 -1.92 -1.25
N LYS A 148 -12.12 -2.37 -2.33
CA LYS A 148 -11.17 -3.48 -2.34
C LYS A 148 -9.77 -3.10 -1.87
N GLY A 149 -9.45 -1.81 -1.91
CA GLY A 149 -8.18 -1.27 -1.43
C GLY A 149 -7.53 -0.32 -2.42
N ALA A 150 -6.27 -0.02 -2.15
CA ALA A 150 -5.45 0.79 -3.03
C ALA A 150 -5.06 -0.02 -4.28
N VAL A 151 -5.01 0.65 -5.43
CA VAL A 151 -4.49 0.09 -6.68
C VAL A 151 -2.99 -0.14 -6.52
N GLU A 152 -2.52 -1.34 -6.86
CA GLU A 152 -1.09 -1.62 -6.95
C GLU A 152 -0.54 -0.93 -8.21
N LEU A 153 0.37 0.01 -8.01
CA LEU A 153 0.99 0.75 -9.11
C LEU A 153 2.21 -0.01 -9.60
N GLN A 154 2.20 -0.39 -10.88
CA GLN A 154 3.41 -0.90 -11.51
C GLN A 154 4.38 0.26 -11.75
N ILE A 155 5.57 0.11 -11.17
CA ILE A 155 6.68 1.05 -11.31
C ILE A 155 7.41 0.68 -12.61
N ASP A 156 7.15 1.43 -13.68
CA ASP A 156 7.92 1.28 -14.92
C ASP A 156 9.38 1.67 -14.67
N LYS A 157 10.30 0.83 -15.17
CA LYS A 157 11.76 0.90 -14.94
C LYS A 157 12.38 2.24 -15.28
N ASP A 158 11.73 3.02 -16.14
CA ASP A 158 12.27 4.27 -16.65
C ASP A 158 11.72 5.52 -15.93
N ASN A 159 10.63 5.43 -15.15
CA ASN A 159 9.89 6.62 -14.70
C ASN A 159 9.32 6.61 -13.27
N SER A 160 9.82 5.78 -12.35
CA SER A 160 9.28 5.81 -10.98
C SER A 160 10.32 5.53 -9.90
N PHE A 161 10.13 6.20 -8.75
CA PHE A 161 11.00 6.31 -7.58
C PHE A 161 12.03 5.19 -7.43
N LYS A 162 13.31 5.51 -7.68
CA LYS A 162 14.42 4.59 -7.45
C LYS A 162 14.80 4.65 -5.96
N ILE A 163 14.45 3.63 -5.19
CA ILE A 163 14.97 3.47 -3.83
C ILE A 163 16.44 3.11 -3.96
N VAL A 164 17.33 4.10 -3.78
CA VAL A 164 18.77 3.89 -3.72
C VAL A 164 19.12 3.54 -2.27
N SER A 165 19.21 2.26 -1.96
CA SER A 165 19.89 1.81 -0.74
C SER A 165 21.39 1.76 -1.02
N ALA A 166 22.16 2.57 -0.31
CA ALA A 166 23.61 2.48 -0.29
C ALA A 166 24.04 1.83 1.03
N VAL A 167 24.74 0.70 0.96
CA VAL A 167 25.41 0.11 2.12
C VAL A 167 26.82 0.69 2.15
N MET A 168 27.14 1.48 3.18
CA MET A 168 28.46 2.05 3.36
C MET A 168 29.30 1.09 4.21
N GLU A 169 30.30 0.45 3.59
CA GLU A 169 31.30 -0.35 4.27
C GLU A 169 32.61 0.44 4.40
N ASP A 170 32.98 0.81 5.63
CA ASP A 170 34.31 1.33 5.93
C ASP A 170 34.73 0.86 7.34
N LYS A 171 36.00 0.49 7.46
CA LYS A 171 36.62 -0.05 8.69
C LYS A 171 36.98 1.03 9.70
N ASN A 172 37.10 2.29 9.27
CA ASN A 172 37.53 3.42 10.13
C ASN A 172 36.39 4.34 10.55
N LEU A 173 35.15 3.98 10.25
CA LEU A 173 33.98 4.81 10.48
C LEU A 173 33.45 4.68 11.91
N THR A 174 33.44 5.79 12.66
CA THR A 174 32.85 5.85 13.99
C THR A 174 31.32 5.75 13.90
N LYS A 175 30.77 4.56 14.20
CA LYS A 175 29.33 4.28 14.13
C LYS A 175 28.62 4.83 15.38
N SER A 176 27.99 6.00 15.28
CA SER A 176 26.98 6.43 16.27
C SER A 176 25.58 6.11 15.74
N ILE A 177 24.96 5.05 16.27
CA ILE A 177 23.56 4.70 15.96
C ILE A 177 22.68 5.35 17.02
N VAL A 178 21.85 6.31 16.61
CA VAL A 178 20.79 6.85 17.47
C VAL A 178 19.49 6.14 17.10
N SER A 179 19.17 5.07 17.83
CA SER A 179 17.80 4.55 17.87
C SER A 179 17.11 5.13 19.10
N ARG A 180 16.02 5.88 18.91
CA ARG A 180 15.24 6.36 20.04
C ARG A 180 14.34 5.22 20.52
N LYS A 181 14.87 4.34 21.36
CA LYS A 181 14.05 3.49 22.24
C LYS A 181 13.60 4.35 23.42
N SER A 182 12.30 4.54 23.57
CA SER A 182 11.75 5.06 24.83
C SER A 182 12.03 4.02 25.92
N ALA A 183 12.89 4.37 26.87
CA ALA A 183 13.17 3.55 28.03
C ALA A 183 12.11 3.84 29.11
N ALA A 184 11.31 2.84 29.45
CA ALA A 184 10.65 2.77 30.75
C ALA A 184 11.28 1.61 31.52
N ASN A 185 11.99 1.94 32.59
CA ASN A 185 12.55 0.97 33.53
C ASN A 185 11.40 0.24 34.25
N SER A 186 11.43 -1.09 34.25
CA SER A 186 10.78 -1.92 35.27
C SER A 186 11.59 -3.22 35.42
N PRO A 187 12.01 -3.60 36.65
CA PRO A 187 12.88 -4.76 36.88
C PRO A 187 12.16 -6.11 36.66
N PRO A 188 12.89 -7.22 36.47
CA PRO A 188 12.30 -8.53 36.26
C PRO A 188 11.67 -9.04 37.57
N VAL A 189 10.35 -9.18 37.60
CA VAL A 189 9.68 -9.97 38.64
C VAL A 189 9.77 -11.44 38.24
N LEU A 190 10.65 -12.16 38.92
CA LEU A 190 10.62 -13.61 38.99
C LEU A 190 9.39 -14.04 39.81
N THR A 191 8.34 -14.54 39.17
CA THR A 191 7.32 -15.35 39.86
C THR A 191 7.50 -16.80 39.51
N LYS A 192 8.21 -17.47 40.42
CA LYS A 192 8.18 -18.91 40.65
C LYS A 192 6.81 -19.22 41.28
N THR A 193 6.02 -20.10 40.67
CA THR A 193 4.94 -20.76 41.41
C THR A 193 4.81 -22.19 40.90
N ALA A 194 5.39 -23.10 41.68
CA ALA A 194 5.05 -24.51 41.70
C ALA A 194 3.86 -24.69 42.64
N LEU A 195 2.93 -25.56 42.21
CA LEU A 195 2.13 -26.50 42.99
C LEU A 195 1.41 -26.01 44.25
N ASN A 196 0.08 -26.02 44.18
CA ASN A 196 -0.73 -26.99 44.93
C ASN A 196 -1.81 -27.53 43.99
#